data_AF-A0A8S9LZP7-F1
#
_entry.id   AF-A0A8S9LZP7-F1
#
_cell.length_a   1.000
_cell.length_b   1.000
_cell.length_c   1.000
_cell.angle_alpha   90.00
_cell.angle_beta   90.00
_cell.angle_gamma   90.00
#
_symmetry.space_group_name_H-M   'P 1'
#
loop_
_entity.id
_entity.type
_entity.pdbx_description
1 polymer ?
#
loop_
_entity_poly.entity_id
_entity_poly.type
_entity_poly.pdbx_seq_one_letter_code
_entity_poly.pdbx_strand_id
1 'polypeptide(L)'
;MEIEEKHNHNSHEHEHEHERLRPRDTPKSWSELPLDLLISVFKRLSFANFQRAKSVCSSWHSASKQCTPKNRIHWLVLFPEENNNNSCTLFNLEEKDKLYRTQDLGLEFAKSFCMETCGSWLLMCNGMHNLYIVNLITHERIDLPPVEAQHGVTKMERTLDDDVFRITSHNGKEYKGIRLRSPVLWIDEKTREYVVSWELRGLCVVYSRKGDASWNQIPETSSCCDMVYRDSKLYFLSLFGQFRIFDFSGDIPQQTFQCGVIVERFRLGIQLRQRSNSLSIVATKLVVTVTGEVLKVEKLWRPRSETWSFRVFKVYSSGFLKKHNLIYSLGDESMLLDQGITVLANDTDGFIKNSVYLSVSHGKDVHDIFLFNLETQKTELLHKFDCSSVQFPRARWFLPSFRLT
;
A
#
# COMPACT_ATOMS: atom_id res chain seq x y z
N MET A 1 104.40 -43.35 23.95
CA MET A 1 103.07 -42.96 23.45
C MET A 1 102.49 -42.01 24.51
N GLU A 2 103.21 -40.93 24.78
CA GLU A 2 103.12 -39.60 24.13
C GLU A 2 101.77 -38.94 24.45
N ILE A 3 101.61 -38.08 25.47
CA ILE A 3 102.09 -36.68 25.77
C ILE A 3 100.76 -35.92 26.05
N GLU A 4 100.49 -35.49 27.30
CA GLU A 4 100.44 -34.07 27.77
C GLU A 4 99.43 -33.18 26.99
N GLU A 5 98.64 -32.24 27.52
CA GLU A 5 98.61 -31.47 28.77
C GLU A 5 97.27 -30.65 28.83
N LYS A 6 96.80 -30.34 30.06
CA LYS A 6 96.22 -29.08 30.60
C LYS A 6 95.02 -28.28 29.98
N HIS A 7 94.11 -27.95 30.91
CA HIS A 7 93.54 -26.63 31.30
C HIS A 7 92.20 -26.06 30.71
N ASN A 8 91.23 -25.91 31.64
CA ASN A 8 90.26 -24.82 31.90
C ASN A 8 89.73 -23.91 30.76
N HIS A 9 88.40 -23.75 30.67
CA HIS A 9 87.71 -22.49 31.08
C HIS A 9 86.18 -22.61 31.10
N ASN A 10 85.56 -21.89 32.05
CA ASN A 10 84.12 -21.62 32.18
C ASN A 10 83.56 -20.89 30.95
N SER A 11 82.28 -21.14 30.63
CA SER A 11 81.39 -20.07 30.14
C SER A 11 79.92 -20.42 30.40
N HIS A 12 79.27 -19.49 31.11
CA HIS A 12 77.83 -19.35 31.32
C HIS A 12 76.98 -19.74 30.11
N GLU A 13 75.99 -20.60 30.30
CA GLU A 13 74.80 -20.65 29.45
C GLU A 13 73.59 -20.18 30.25
N HIS A 14 73.01 -19.09 29.76
CA HIS A 14 71.77 -18.47 30.22
C HIS A 14 70.59 -19.42 30.03
N GLU A 15 69.87 -19.73 31.11
CA GLU A 15 68.52 -20.29 31.03
C GLU A 15 67.58 -19.22 30.47
N HIS A 16 67.15 -19.42 29.22
CA HIS A 16 66.10 -18.62 28.59
C HIS A 16 64.73 -19.03 29.15
N GLU A 17 64.10 -18.11 29.87
CA GLU A 17 62.70 -18.18 30.26
C GLU A 17 61.79 -18.40 29.05
N HIS A 18 60.93 -19.42 29.13
CA HIS A 18 59.83 -19.63 28.20
C HIS A 18 58.83 -18.48 28.30
N GLU A 19 58.99 -17.48 27.43
CA GLU A 19 58.01 -16.44 27.18
C GLU A 19 56.70 -17.09 26.69
N ARG A 20 55.70 -17.11 27.57
CA ARG A 20 54.34 -17.57 27.23
C ARG A 20 53.78 -16.64 26.15
N LEU A 21 53.78 -17.12 24.90
CA LEU A 21 53.08 -16.49 23.79
C LEU A 21 51.63 -16.22 24.20
N ARG A 22 51.28 -14.92 24.23
CA ARG A 22 49.90 -14.45 24.43
C ARG A 22 48.99 -15.13 23.38
N PRO A 23 47.75 -15.51 23.74
CA PRO A 23 46.80 -16.00 22.75
C PRO A 23 46.67 -14.94 21.65
N ARG A 24 46.89 -15.34 20.39
CA ARG A 24 46.54 -14.52 19.21
C ARG A 24 45.12 -13.99 19.42
N ASP A 25 44.96 -12.67 19.37
CA ASP A 25 43.66 -12.02 19.31
C ASP A 25 42.85 -12.68 18.18
N THR A 26 41.90 -13.53 18.55
CA THR A 26 40.88 -14.00 17.62
C THR A 26 40.18 -12.76 17.08
N PRO A 27 40.04 -12.59 15.76
CA PRO A 27 39.40 -11.41 15.21
C PRO A 27 38.00 -11.31 15.83
N LYS A 28 37.77 -10.24 16.60
CA LYS A 28 36.51 -10.01 17.33
C LYS A 28 35.36 -10.15 16.36
N SER A 29 34.55 -11.17 16.57
CA SER A 29 33.48 -11.51 15.65
C SER A 29 32.37 -10.46 15.76
N TRP A 30 31.81 -10.03 14.63
CA TRP A 30 30.65 -9.12 14.60
C TRP A 30 29.44 -9.69 15.37
N SER A 31 29.44 -11.00 15.63
CA SER A 31 28.47 -11.72 16.48
C SER A 31 28.55 -11.34 17.96
N GLU A 32 29.71 -10.86 18.43
CA GLU A 32 30.03 -10.55 19.84
C GLU A 32 29.89 -9.06 20.17
N LEU A 33 29.40 -8.25 19.22
CA LEU A 33 29.17 -6.83 19.47
C LEU A 33 28.13 -6.62 20.58
N PRO A 34 28.40 -5.70 21.52
CA PRO A 34 27.41 -5.21 22.46
C PRO A 34 26.11 -4.76 21.78
N LEU A 35 24.99 -4.97 22.47
CA LEU A 35 23.65 -4.71 21.97
C LEU A 35 23.45 -3.25 21.53
N ASP A 36 23.99 -2.30 22.27
CA ASP A 36 23.93 -0.86 21.98
C ASP A 36 24.66 -0.49 20.68
N LEU A 37 25.79 -1.15 20.38
CA LEU A 37 26.50 -0.98 19.12
C LEU A 37 25.73 -1.62 17.95
N LEU A 38 25.16 -2.82 18.15
CA LEU A 38 24.29 -3.44 17.14
C LEU A 38 23.07 -2.57 16.82
N ILE A 39 22.41 -2.02 17.85
CA ILE A 39 21.29 -1.07 17.69
C ILE A 39 21.75 0.17 16.92
N SER A 40 22.95 0.68 17.20
CA SER A 40 23.52 1.84 16.49
C SER A 40 23.79 1.56 15.02
N VAL A 41 24.27 0.35 14.70
CA VAL A 41 24.40 -0.13 13.30
C VAL A 41 23.03 -0.21 12.65
N PHE A 42 22.06 -0.88 13.28
CA PHE A 42 20.70 -1.02 12.75
C PHE A 42 20.02 0.31 12.47
N LYS A 43 20.22 1.32 13.32
CA LYS A 43 19.73 2.68 13.10
C LYS A 43 20.33 3.36 11.87
N ARG A 44 21.45 2.88 11.33
CA ARG A 44 22.10 3.43 10.12
C ARG A 44 21.75 2.67 8.85
N LEU A 45 21.28 1.41 8.96
CA LEU A 45 20.91 0.61 7.80
C LEU A 45 19.64 1.17 7.13
N SER A 46 19.58 1.05 5.80
CA SER A 46 18.31 1.13 5.07
C SER A 46 17.41 0.00 5.57
N PHE A 47 16.09 0.14 5.43
CA PHE A 47 15.19 -0.89 5.94
C PHE A 47 15.43 -2.26 5.25
N ALA A 48 15.74 -2.29 3.94
CA ALA A 48 16.06 -3.52 3.24
C ALA A 48 17.32 -4.20 3.83
N ASN A 49 18.37 -3.42 4.09
CA ASN A 49 19.58 -3.93 4.73
C ASN A 49 19.34 -4.33 6.19
N PHE A 50 18.47 -3.65 6.90
CA PHE A 50 18.06 -4.05 8.25
C PHE A 50 17.36 -5.41 8.24
N GLN A 51 16.46 -5.69 7.29
CA GLN A 51 15.84 -7.02 7.20
C GLN A 51 16.88 -8.11 6.91
N ARG A 52 17.85 -7.84 6.01
CA ARG A 52 18.95 -8.78 5.74
C ARG A 52 19.85 -8.99 6.97
N ALA A 53 20.09 -7.93 7.74
CA ALA A 53 20.89 -7.97 8.96
C ALA A 53 20.33 -8.96 9.99
N LYS A 54 19.00 -9.15 10.02
CA LYS A 54 18.35 -10.16 10.89
C LYS A 54 18.79 -11.58 10.58
N SER A 55 19.16 -11.85 9.34
CA SER A 55 19.55 -13.19 8.86
C SER A 55 21.04 -13.46 8.97
N VAL A 56 21.83 -12.53 9.52
CA VAL A 56 23.30 -12.68 9.63
C VAL A 56 23.67 -13.72 10.69
N CYS A 57 23.15 -13.59 11.91
CA CYS A 57 23.34 -14.55 12.99
C CYS A 57 22.26 -14.38 14.08
N SER A 58 22.18 -15.33 15.02
CA SER A 58 21.20 -15.33 16.12
C SER A 58 21.32 -14.10 17.03
N SER A 59 22.54 -13.60 17.26
CA SER A 59 22.80 -12.38 18.03
C SER A 59 22.18 -11.15 17.37
N TRP A 60 22.43 -10.97 16.06
CA TRP A 60 21.85 -9.87 15.28
C TRP A 60 20.34 -9.99 15.15
N HIS A 61 19.81 -11.20 14.94
CA HIS A 61 18.37 -11.46 14.94
C HIS A 61 17.73 -11.02 16.27
N SER A 62 18.31 -11.43 17.40
CA SER A 62 17.80 -11.11 18.74
C SER A 62 17.87 -9.61 19.04
N ALA A 63 18.99 -8.97 18.70
CA ALA A 63 19.16 -7.53 18.82
C ALA A 63 18.18 -6.75 17.93
N SER A 64 17.87 -7.26 16.74
CA SER A 64 16.93 -6.61 15.81
C SER A 64 15.52 -6.53 16.37
N LYS A 65 15.10 -7.44 17.27
CA LYS A 65 13.79 -7.39 17.94
C LYS A 65 13.65 -6.18 18.86
N GLN A 66 14.78 -5.66 19.36
CA GLN A 66 14.83 -4.49 20.25
C GLN A 66 15.05 -3.18 19.49
N CYS A 67 15.26 -3.25 18.17
CA CYS A 67 15.38 -2.10 17.31
C CYS A 67 14.14 -2.03 16.42
N THR A 68 13.36 -0.97 16.56
CA THR A 68 12.42 -0.61 15.50
C THR A 68 13.26 -0.13 14.32
N PRO A 69 13.17 -0.76 13.13
CA PRO A 69 13.70 -0.12 11.94
C PRO A 69 13.03 1.26 11.86
N LYS A 70 13.80 2.27 11.49
CA LYS A 70 13.14 3.51 11.07
C LYS A 70 12.19 3.10 9.93
N ASN A 71 10.89 3.34 10.09
CA ASN A 71 9.88 3.02 9.08
C ASN A 71 10.11 3.98 7.90
N ARG A 72 11.03 3.58 7.02
CA ARG A 72 11.68 4.46 6.03
C ARG A 72 11.24 4.24 4.59
N ILE A 73 10.52 3.16 4.29
CA ILE A 73 10.43 2.71 2.89
C ILE A 73 9.01 2.69 2.36
N HIS A 74 8.85 3.37 1.24
CA HIS A 74 7.71 3.28 0.34
C HIS A 74 8.05 2.21 -0.69
N TRP A 75 7.54 1.01 -0.47
CA TRP A 75 7.60 -0.02 -1.47
C TRP A 75 6.46 0.20 -2.46
N LEU A 76 6.72 -0.09 -3.71
CA LEU A 76 5.70 -0.18 -4.74
C LEU A 76 5.67 -1.62 -5.23
N VAL A 77 4.47 -2.19 -5.29
CA VAL A 77 4.27 -3.45 -6.01
C VAL A 77 3.98 -3.11 -7.46
N LEU A 78 4.83 -3.62 -8.35
CA LEU A 78 4.66 -3.61 -9.79
C LEU A 78 4.12 -4.98 -10.20
N PHE A 79 2.94 -4.98 -10.79
CA PHE A 79 2.26 -6.19 -11.26
C PHE A 79 2.65 -6.49 -12.69
N PRO A 80 3.03 -7.75 -13.01
CA PRO A 80 3.40 -8.11 -14.37
C PRO A 80 2.23 -7.89 -15.34
N GLU A 81 2.51 -7.47 -16.59
CA GLU A 81 1.56 -7.61 -17.70
C GLU A 81 1.37 -9.08 -18.04
N GLU A 82 0.19 -9.43 -18.55
CA GLU A 82 -0.30 -10.77 -18.96
C GLU A 82 0.77 -11.63 -19.65
N ASN A 83 1.67 -12.16 -18.84
CA ASN A 83 2.74 -13.08 -19.14
C ASN A 83 2.67 -14.12 -18.03
N ASN A 84 3.05 -15.38 -18.32
CA ASN A 84 3.00 -16.50 -17.37
C ASN A 84 3.98 -16.35 -16.17
N ASN A 85 4.30 -15.13 -15.77
CA ASN A 85 5.11 -14.79 -14.62
C ASN A 85 4.22 -14.53 -13.41
N ASN A 86 4.18 -15.49 -12.50
CA ASN A 86 3.38 -15.42 -11.27
C ASN A 86 4.05 -14.62 -10.14
N SER A 87 5.06 -13.80 -10.46
CA SER A 87 5.78 -13.00 -9.47
C SER A 87 5.60 -11.51 -9.73
N CYS A 88 5.58 -10.74 -8.66
CA CYS A 88 5.61 -9.29 -8.68
C CYS A 88 7.03 -8.76 -8.58
N THR A 89 7.19 -7.50 -8.97
CA THR A 89 8.41 -6.74 -8.70
C THR A 89 8.11 -5.70 -7.64
N LEU A 90 8.92 -5.69 -6.59
CA LEU A 90 8.93 -4.70 -5.54
C LEU A 90 10.00 -3.65 -5.87
N PHE A 91 9.58 -2.39 -5.89
CA PHE A 91 10.44 -1.25 -6.10
C PHE A 91 10.51 -0.40 -4.83
N ASN A 92 11.72 0.04 -4.48
CA ASN A 92 11.98 0.89 -3.34
C ASN A 92 12.51 2.25 -3.82
N LEU A 93 11.84 3.34 -3.44
CA LEU A 93 12.25 4.69 -3.82
C LEU A 93 13.65 5.11 -3.32
N GLU A 94 14.13 4.56 -2.20
CA GLU A 94 15.50 4.83 -1.70
C GLU A 94 16.58 4.14 -2.54
N GLU A 95 16.24 2.99 -3.14
CA GLU A 95 17.15 2.18 -3.94
C GLU A 95 16.69 2.21 -5.40
N LYS A 96 16.70 3.40 -6.01
CA LYS A 96 16.15 3.66 -7.36
C LYS A 96 16.65 2.70 -8.46
N ASP A 97 17.83 2.10 -8.27
CA ASP A 97 18.45 1.19 -9.24
C ASP A 97 18.20 -0.30 -8.92
N LYS A 98 17.41 -0.61 -7.88
CA LYS A 98 17.14 -1.98 -7.44
C LYS A 98 15.67 -2.34 -7.59
N LEU A 99 15.46 -3.46 -8.27
CA LEU A 99 14.17 -4.13 -8.38
C LEU A 99 14.25 -5.49 -7.69
N TYR A 100 13.23 -5.81 -6.91
CA TYR A 100 13.18 -7.02 -6.10
C TYR A 100 12.04 -7.91 -6.57
N ARG A 101 12.35 -9.09 -7.08
CA ARG A 101 11.32 -10.01 -7.53
C ARG A 101 10.79 -10.84 -6.35
N THR A 102 9.47 -10.96 -6.23
CA THR A 102 8.87 -11.88 -5.27
C THR A 102 9.05 -13.31 -5.73
N GLN A 103 8.76 -14.26 -4.83
CA GLN A 103 8.59 -15.65 -5.23
C GLN A 103 7.33 -15.80 -6.09
N ASP A 104 7.16 -16.99 -6.66
CA ASP A 104 5.97 -17.38 -7.41
C ASP A 104 4.76 -17.42 -6.46
N LEU A 105 3.73 -16.60 -6.76
CA LEU A 105 2.49 -16.47 -5.99
C LEU A 105 1.37 -17.39 -6.53
N GLY A 106 1.69 -18.30 -7.45
CA GLY A 106 0.79 -19.24 -8.09
C GLY A 106 0.24 -18.77 -9.44
N LEU A 107 -0.15 -19.73 -10.29
CA LEU A 107 -0.61 -19.50 -11.67
C LEU A 107 -1.80 -18.53 -11.78
N GLU A 108 -2.69 -18.53 -10.77
CA GLU A 108 -3.84 -17.64 -10.76
C GLU A 108 -3.44 -16.17 -10.57
N PHE A 109 -2.29 -15.90 -9.94
CA PHE A 109 -1.83 -14.54 -9.70
C PHE A 109 -1.56 -13.78 -11.01
N ALA A 110 -0.85 -14.40 -11.96
CA ALA A 110 -0.55 -13.79 -13.27
C ALA A 110 -1.80 -13.53 -14.11
N LYS A 111 -2.88 -14.29 -13.88
CA LYS A 111 -4.18 -14.16 -14.55
C LYS A 111 -5.17 -13.28 -13.78
N SER A 112 -4.70 -12.68 -12.69
CA SER A 112 -5.52 -11.84 -11.81
C SER A 112 -4.97 -10.42 -11.78
N PHE A 113 -5.84 -9.46 -11.48
CA PHE A 113 -5.45 -8.09 -11.28
C PHE A 113 -5.66 -7.64 -9.84
N CYS A 114 -4.72 -6.83 -9.34
CA CYS A 114 -4.83 -6.25 -8.01
C CYS A 114 -5.85 -5.11 -7.99
N MET A 115 -6.86 -5.28 -7.14
CA MET A 115 -7.94 -4.34 -6.91
C MET A 115 -7.63 -3.35 -5.79
N GLU A 116 -6.95 -3.75 -4.72
CA GLU A 116 -6.63 -2.88 -3.58
C GLU A 116 -5.47 -3.44 -2.74
N THR A 117 -4.78 -2.59 -1.97
CA THR A 117 -3.67 -3.01 -1.09
C THR A 117 -3.90 -2.55 0.35
N CYS A 118 -3.61 -3.43 1.31
CA CYS A 118 -3.69 -3.13 2.75
C CYS A 118 -2.52 -3.81 3.47
N GLY A 119 -1.56 -3.03 3.95
CA GLY A 119 -0.37 -3.59 4.59
C GLY A 119 0.41 -4.49 3.62
N SER A 120 0.63 -5.74 4.03
CA SER A 120 1.22 -6.80 3.19
C SER A 120 0.22 -7.60 2.34
N TRP A 121 -1.05 -7.22 2.32
CA TRP A 121 -2.14 -7.96 1.68
C TRP A 121 -2.66 -7.28 0.43
N LEU A 122 -3.05 -8.10 -0.55
CA LEU A 122 -3.55 -7.68 -1.85
C LEU A 122 -4.96 -8.26 -2.05
N LEU A 123 -5.92 -7.42 -2.41
CA LEU A 123 -7.21 -7.87 -2.92
C LEU A 123 -7.07 -8.12 -4.42
N MET A 124 -7.29 -9.35 -4.85
CA MET A 124 -7.09 -9.80 -6.22
C MET A 124 -8.43 -10.22 -6.85
N CYS A 125 -8.53 -10.03 -8.16
CA CYS A 125 -9.66 -10.46 -8.96
C CYS A 125 -9.16 -11.19 -10.20
N ASN A 126 -9.60 -12.43 -10.39
CA ASN A 126 -9.22 -13.23 -11.56
C ASN A 126 -10.11 -12.92 -12.79
N GLY A 127 -9.78 -13.50 -13.94
CA GLY A 127 -10.58 -13.33 -15.17
C GLY A 127 -12.05 -13.74 -15.05
N MET A 128 -12.37 -14.68 -14.15
CA MET A 128 -13.73 -15.15 -13.86
C MET A 128 -14.46 -14.27 -12.82
N HIS A 129 -13.87 -13.15 -12.40
CA HIS A 129 -14.38 -12.26 -11.36
C HIS A 129 -14.49 -12.89 -9.96
N ASN A 130 -13.75 -13.98 -9.70
CA ASN A 130 -13.61 -14.49 -8.35
C ASN A 130 -12.62 -13.60 -7.58
N LEU A 131 -12.99 -13.26 -6.35
CA LEU A 131 -12.20 -12.41 -5.48
C LEU A 131 -11.46 -13.26 -4.44
N TYR A 132 -10.23 -12.86 -4.15
CA TYR A 132 -9.43 -13.47 -3.09
C TYR A 132 -8.44 -12.45 -2.51
N ILE A 133 -8.00 -12.69 -1.29
CA ILE A 133 -6.96 -11.89 -0.62
C ILE A 133 -5.70 -12.75 -0.57
N VAL A 134 -4.55 -12.17 -0.92
CA VAL A 134 -3.26 -12.85 -0.80
C VAL A 134 -2.23 -11.98 -0.08
N ASN A 135 -1.47 -12.59 0.82
CA ASN A 135 -0.34 -11.93 1.46
C ASN A 135 0.91 -12.06 0.58
N LEU A 136 1.54 -10.94 0.25
CA LEU A 136 2.69 -10.90 -0.65
C LEU A 136 3.96 -11.55 -0.06
N ILE A 137 4.05 -11.64 1.26
CA ILE A 137 5.23 -12.10 1.99
C ILE A 137 5.04 -13.53 2.50
N THR A 138 3.90 -13.82 3.11
CA THR A 138 3.61 -15.14 3.70
C THR A 138 2.97 -16.12 2.71
N HIS A 139 2.50 -15.63 1.57
CA HIS A 139 1.75 -16.37 0.54
C HIS A 139 0.44 -16.97 1.07
N GLU A 140 -0.02 -16.53 2.23
CA GLU A 140 -1.31 -16.89 2.76
C GLU A 140 -2.41 -16.37 1.83
N ARG A 141 -3.39 -17.23 1.54
CA ARG A 141 -4.52 -16.93 0.67
C ARG A 141 -5.83 -17.12 1.42
N ILE A 142 -6.75 -16.18 1.20
CA ILE A 142 -8.11 -16.21 1.72
C ILE A 142 -9.04 -16.07 0.51
N ASP A 143 -9.77 -17.12 0.18
CA ASP A 143 -10.80 -17.06 -0.85
C ASP A 143 -12.04 -16.33 -0.31
N LEU A 144 -12.56 -15.39 -1.10
CA LEU A 144 -13.76 -14.64 -0.73
C LEU A 144 -15.01 -15.30 -1.33
N PRO A 145 -16.21 -14.98 -0.83
CA PRO A 145 -17.45 -15.50 -1.40
C PRO A 145 -17.55 -15.22 -2.90
N PRO A 146 -18.16 -16.13 -3.69
CA PRO A 146 -18.48 -15.88 -5.09
C PRO A 146 -19.28 -14.59 -5.23
N VAL A 147 -18.99 -13.79 -6.27
CA VAL A 147 -19.66 -12.48 -6.48
C VAL A 147 -21.18 -12.63 -6.69
N GLU A 148 -21.66 -13.80 -7.07
CA GLU A 148 -23.08 -14.14 -7.25
C GLU A 148 -23.79 -14.41 -5.92
N ALA A 149 -23.05 -14.77 -4.87
CA ALA A 149 -23.60 -15.05 -3.54
C ALA A 149 -24.00 -13.74 -2.87
N GLN A 150 -25.09 -13.12 -3.34
CA GLN A 150 -25.58 -11.83 -2.87
C GLN A 150 -26.63 -12.01 -1.77
N HIS A 151 -26.43 -11.35 -0.64
CA HIS A 151 -27.39 -11.24 0.45
C HIS A 151 -28.02 -9.85 0.45
N GLY A 152 -29.21 -9.75 -0.17
CA GLY A 152 -29.96 -8.51 -0.28
C GLY A 152 -30.95 -8.52 -1.44
N VAL A 153 -31.36 -7.33 -1.86
CA VAL A 153 -32.43 -7.15 -2.86
C VAL A 153 -31.89 -7.30 -4.29
N THR A 154 -30.65 -6.88 -4.53
CA THR A 154 -30.01 -7.03 -5.84
C THR A 154 -29.54 -8.47 -5.99
N LYS A 155 -30.00 -9.18 -7.02
CA LYS A 155 -29.59 -10.56 -7.31
C LYS A 155 -28.56 -10.57 -8.42
N MET A 156 -27.71 -11.58 -8.39
CA MET A 156 -26.64 -11.75 -9.36
C MET A 156 -26.49 -13.22 -9.74
N GLU A 157 -26.42 -13.49 -11.03
CA GLU A 157 -26.34 -14.84 -11.57
C GLU A 157 -25.31 -14.90 -12.69
N ARG A 158 -24.53 -15.97 -12.74
CA ARG A 158 -23.61 -16.27 -13.84
C ARG A 158 -24.39 -17.06 -14.91
N THR A 159 -24.34 -16.64 -16.17
CA THR A 159 -25.01 -17.36 -17.26
C THR A 159 -24.18 -18.54 -17.76
N LEU A 160 -24.86 -19.49 -18.43
CA LEU A 160 -24.23 -20.69 -19.03
C LEU A 160 -23.45 -20.38 -20.31
N ASP A 161 -23.78 -19.29 -21.01
CA ASP A 161 -22.91 -18.71 -22.04
C ASP A 161 -21.79 -17.95 -21.34
N ASP A 162 -20.55 -18.37 -21.60
CA ASP A 162 -19.30 -17.97 -20.94
C ASP A 162 -19.25 -16.48 -20.52
N ASP A 163 -18.96 -16.27 -19.23
CA ASP A 163 -18.54 -15.00 -18.59
C ASP A 163 -19.53 -13.83 -18.55
N VAL A 164 -20.81 -14.03 -18.89
CA VAL A 164 -21.82 -12.97 -18.73
C VAL A 164 -22.54 -13.09 -17.39
N PHE A 165 -22.53 -11.99 -16.64
CA PHE A 165 -23.32 -11.86 -15.41
C PHE A 165 -24.67 -11.22 -15.71
N ARG A 166 -25.74 -11.73 -15.10
CA ARG A 166 -27.04 -11.10 -15.06
C ARG A 166 -27.29 -10.55 -13.66
N ILE A 167 -27.53 -9.26 -13.57
CA ILE A 167 -27.81 -8.56 -12.32
C ILE A 167 -29.24 -8.03 -12.37
N THR A 168 -30.05 -8.36 -11.37
CA THR A 168 -31.43 -7.91 -11.25
C THR A 168 -31.53 -6.97 -10.05
N SER A 169 -31.86 -5.70 -10.29
CA SER A 169 -32.02 -4.70 -9.22
C SER A 169 -33.38 -4.81 -8.52
N HIS A 170 -33.52 -4.07 -7.42
CA HIS A 170 -34.75 -4.03 -6.61
C HIS A 170 -36.03 -3.64 -7.38
N ASN A 171 -35.91 -2.92 -8.48
CA ASN A 171 -37.03 -2.51 -9.33
C ASN A 171 -37.29 -3.47 -10.51
N GLY A 172 -36.67 -4.66 -10.50
CA GLY A 172 -36.81 -5.68 -11.54
C GLY A 172 -36.07 -5.38 -12.84
N LYS A 173 -35.26 -4.31 -12.91
CA LYS A 173 -34.42 -4.05 -14.08
C LYS A 173 -33.27 -5.04 -14.13
N GLU A 174 -33.07 -5.61 -15.30
CA GLU A 174 -31.96 -6.51 -15.57
C GLU A 174 -30.80 -5.78 -16.24
N TYR A 175 -29.60 -6.19 -15.88
CA TYR A 175 -28.38 -5.65 -16.42
C TYR A 175 -27.38 -6.77 -16.76
N LYS A 176 -26.69 -6.66 -17.90
CA LYS A 176 -25.70 -7.64 -18.38
C LYS A 176 -24.25 -7.23 -18.11
N GLY A 177 -23.42 -8.15 -17.61
CA GLY A 177 -22.04 -7.93 -17.21
C GLY A 177 -21.88 -7.47 -15.75
N ILE A 178 -20.69 -7.62 -15.21
CA ILE A 178 -20.29 -7.14 -13.87
C ILE A 178 -19.35 -5.94 -14.02
N ARG A 179 -19.45 -5.00 -13.08
CA ARG A 179 -18.46 -3.93 -12.94
C ARG A 179 -18.18 -3.72 -11.47
N LEU A 180 -17.01 -4.17 -11.03
CA LEU A 180 -16.51 -3.92 -9.69
C LEU A 180 -15.78 -2.58 -9.67
N ARG A 181 -16.15 -1.72 -8.72
CA ARG A 181 -15.59 -0.37 -8.59
C ARG A 181 -15.39 -0.02 -7.13
N SER A 182 -14.52 0.97 -6.92
CA SER A 182 -14.19 1.52 -5.60
C SER A 182 -13.97 0.43 -4.55
N PRO A 183 -13.09 -0.56 -4.82
CA PRO A 183 -12.83 -1.63 -3.87
C PRO A 183 -12.19 -1.06 -2.60
N VAL A 184 -12.49 -1.69 -1.49
CA VAL A 184 -11.93 -1.38 -0.18
C VAL A 184 -11.50 -2.68 0.46
N LEU A 185 -10.27 -2.71 0.96
CA LEU A 185 -9.72 -3.81 1.73
C LEU A 185 -9.21 -3.26 3.06
N TRP A 186 -9.68 -3.86 4.15
CA TRP A 186 -9.07 -3.73 5.46
C TRP A 186 -8.82 -5.12 6.03
N ILE A 187 -7.64 -5.34 6.60
CA ILE A 187 -7.29 -6.58 7.27
C ILE A 187 -6.41 -6.29 8.48
N ASP A 188 -6.78 -6.84 9.62
CA ASP A 188 -5.94 -6.85 10.80
C ASP A 188 -4.96 -8.01 10.73
N GLU A 189 -3.67 -7.69 10.68
CA GLU A 189 -2.64 -8.70 10.50
C GLU A 189 -2.53 -9.69 11.67
N LYS A 190 -2.94 -9.31 12.89
CA LYS A 190 -2.79 -10.18 14.06
C LYS A 190 -3.92 -11.19 14.17
N THR A 191 -5.15 -10.71 14.03
CA THR A 191 -6.38 -11.48 14.22
C THR A 191 -6.87 -12.14 12.92
N ARG A 192 -6.31 -11.71 11.78
CA ARG A 192 -6.79 -12.07 10.43
C ARG A 192 -8.25 -11.69 10.22
N GLU A 193 -8.78 -10.75 11.00
CA GLU A 193 -10.08 -10.14 10.72
C GLU A 193 -9.96 -9.26 9.49
N TYR A 194 -10.94 -9.35 8.59
CA TYR A 194 -10.94 -8.56 7.38
C TYR A 194 -12.33 -8.06 7.03
N VAL A 195 -12.35 -6.96 6.29
CA VAL A 195 -13.53 -6.39 5.66
C VAL A 195 -13.16 -6.07 4.22
N VAL A 196 -13.94 -6.62 3.28
CA VAL A 196 -13.85 -6.28 1.86
C VAL A 196 -15.16 -5.66 1.43
N SER A 197 -15.10 -4.54 0.71
CA SER A 197 -16.28 -3.85 0.18
C SER A 197 -16.04 -3.36 -1.24
N TRP A 198 -17.08 -3.32 -2.07
CA TRP A 198 -17.00 -2.82 -3.44
C TRP A 198 -18.37 -2.36 -3.97
N GLU A 199 -18.37 -1.55 -5.02
CA GLU A 199 -19.58 -1.09 -5.70
C GLU A 199 -20.05 -2.11 -6.76
N LEU A 200 -21.29 -2.58 -6.63
CA LEU A 200 -21.98 -3.40 -7.61
C LEU A 200 -22.69 -2.51 -8.64
N ARG A 201 -22.02 -2.24 -9.76
CA ARG A 201 -22.60 -1.62 -10.98
C ARG A 201 -23.36 -0.30 -10.77
N GLY A 202 -23.03 0.48 -9.75
CA GLY A 202 -23.76 1.71 -9.43
C GLY A 202 -25.11 1.51 -8.75
N LEU A 203 -25.47 0.28 -8.42
CA LEU A 203 -26.75 -0.06 -7.79
C LEU A 203 -26.64 0.02 -6.26
N CYS A 204 -25.63 -0.62 -5.70
CA CYS A 204 -25.37 -0.63 -4.26
C CYS A 204 -23.89 -0.98 -3.98
N VAL A 205 -23.49 -0.75 -2.74
CA VAL A 205 -22.24 -1.21 -2.16
C VAL A 205 -22.50 -2.54 -1.45
N VAL A 206 -21.59 -3.48 -1.65
CA VAL A 206 -21.63 -4.80 -1.03
C VAL A 206 -20.37 -5.04 -0.23
N TYR A 207 -20.46 -5.79 0.86
CA TYR A 207 -19.34 -6.11 1.72
C TYR A 207 -19.35 -7.57 2.18
N SER A 208 -18.19 -8.06 2.58
CA SER A 208 -17.99 -9.37 3.19
C SER A 208 -16.94 -9.23 4.31
N ARG A 209 -17.23 -9.88 5.44
CA ARG A 209 -16.31 -10.04 6.57
C ARG A 209 -15.82 -11.47 6.66
N LYS A 210 -14.85 -11.68 7.54
CA LYS A 210 -14.40 -13.03 7.89
C LYS A 210 -15.57 -13.88 8.38
N GLY A 211 -15.75 -15.04 7.77
CA GLY A 211 -16.82 -15.99 8.10
C GLY A 211 -18.12 -15.81 7.30
N ASP A 212 -18.27 -14.71 6.55
CA ASP A 212 -19.41 -14.53 5.66
C ASP A 212 -19.32 -15.51 4.48
N ALA A 213 -20.44 -16.19 4.16
CA ALA A 213 -20.56 -17.04 2.97
C ALA A 213 -21.12 -16.29 1.75
N SER A 214 -21.49 -15.02 1.92
CA SER A 214 -22.16 -14.19 0.91
C SER A 214 -21.82 -12.70 1.08
N TRP A 215 -22.04 -11.92 0.04
CA TRP A 215 -21.89 -10.47 0.00
C TRP A 215 -23.14 -9.77 0.54
N ASN A 216 -23.00 -9.09 1.67
CA ASN A 216 -24.06 -8.31 2.31
C ASN A 216 -24.22 -6.95 1.64
N GLN A 217 -25.45 -6.52 1.35
CA GLN A 217 -25.74 -5.23 0.70
C GLN A 217 -25.95 -4.11 1.72
N ILE A 218 -25.34 -2.94 1.49
CA ILE A 218 -25.59 -1.72 2.26
C ILE A 218 -26.75 -0.94 1.60
N PRO A 219 -27.88 -0.71 2.27
CA PRO A 219 -29.00 0.02 1.70
C PRO A 219 -28.63 1.45 1.26
N GLU A 220 -29.33 1.96 0.23
CA GLU A 220 -29.23 3.36 -0.24
C GLU A 220 -27.83 3.84 -0.70
N THR A 221 -26.92 2.93 -1.02
CA THR A 221 -25.55 3.24 -1.45
C THR A 221 -25.37 3.25 -2.98
N SER A 222 -26.40 3.71 -3.71
CA SER A 222 -26.33 3.78 -5.18
C SER A 222 -25.37 4.87 -5.67
N SER A 223 -24.87 4.70 -6.90
CA SER A 223 -23.98 5.66 -7.58
C SER A 223 -22.76 6.03 -6.75
N CYS A 224 -21.98 5.03 -6.34
CA CYS A 224 -20.78 5.21 -5.55
C CYS A 224 -19.70 5.93 -6.39
N CYS A 225 -19.13 7.00 -5.83
CA CYS A 225 -17.97 7.67 -6.39
C CYS A 225 -16.68 7.07 -5.83
N ASP A 226 -16.57 7.02 -4.50
CA ASP A 226 -15.36 6.56 -3.81
C ASP A 226 -15.68 6.11 -2.39
N MET A 227 -14.86 5.20 -1.85
CA MET A 227 -15.00 4.69 -0.48
C MET A 227 -13.65 4.53 0.17
N VAL A 228 -13.60 4.72 1.49
CA VAL A 228 -12.43 4.46 2.33
C VAL A 228 -12.91 3.77 3.60
N TYR A 229 -12.19 2.76 4.07
CA TYR A 229 -12.44 2.15 5.36
C TYR A 229 -11.31 2.46 6.33
N ARG A 230 -11.66 2.97 7.51
CA ARG A 230 -10.70 3.29 8.58
C ARG A 230 -11.41 3.27 9.93
N ASP A 231 -10.73 2.79 10.96
CA ASP A 231 -11.20 2.82 12.35
C ASP A 231 -12.62 2.26 12.52
N SER A 232 -12.86 1.10 11.91
CA SER A 232 -14.15 0.41 11.90
C SER A 232 -15.30 1.20 11.26
N LYS A 233 -14.99 2.15 10.38
CA LYS A 233 -15.97 2.97 9.66
C LYS A 233 -15.70 2.93 8.17
N LEU A 234 -16.78 2.77 7.40
CA LEU A 234 -16.77 2.93 5.96
C LEU A 234 -17.27 4.33 5.61
N TYR A 235 -16.39 5.12 5.01
CA TYR A 235 -16.66 6.45 4.49
C TYR A 235 -17.09 6.32 3.04
N PHE A 236 -18.28 6.81 2.71
CA PHE A 236 -18.91 6.67 1.40
C PHE A 236 -19.16 8.04 0.78
N LEU A 237 -18.80 8.20 -0.49
CA LEU A 237 -19.15 9.37 -1.30
C LEU A 237 -19.92 8.93 -2.54
N SER A 238 -21.12 9.47 -2.72
CA SER A 238 -21.93 9.30 -3.93
C SER A 238 -21.57 10.31 -5.01
N LEU A 239 -21.76 9.95 -6.27
CA LEU A 239 -21.67 10.84 -7.43
C LEU A 239 -22.65 12.02 -7.35
N PHE A 240 -23.74 11.88 -6.60
CA PHE A 240 -24.71 12.95 -6.35
C PHE A 240 -24.33 13.84 -5.16
N GLY A 241 -23.13 13.67 -4.60
CA GLY A 241 -22.65 14.51 -3.50
C GLY A 241 -23.21 14.13 -2.14
N GLN A 242 -23.75 12.92 -1.97
CA GLN A 242 -24.08 12.42 -0.65
C GLN A 242 -22.84 11.80 -0.02
N PHE A 243 -22.43 12.33 1.12
CA PHE A 243 -21.39 11.74 1.96
C PHE A 243 -22.04 11.06 3.16
N ARG A 244 -21.67 9.80 3.42
CA ARG A 244 -22.21 8.99 4.52
C ARG A 244 -21.08 8.27 5.25
N ILE A 245 -21.27 8.01 6.53
CA ILE A 245 -20.37 7.16 7.33
C ILE A 245 -21.18 6.00 7.88
N PHE A 246 -20.72 4.79 7.62
CA PHE A 246 -21.27 3.55 8.15
C PHE A 246 -20.33 3.00 9.21
N ASP A 247 -20.84 2.74 10.40
CA ASP A 247 -20.10 2.12 11.50
C ASP A 247 -20.21 0.59 11.38
N PHE A 248 -19.05 -0.07 11.35
CA PHE A 248 -18.87 -1.51 11.21
C PHE A 248 -18.54 -2.21 12.55
N SER A 249 -18.60 -1.50 13.69
CA SER A 249 -18.32 -2.08 15.01
C SER A 249 -19.32 -3.16 15.45
N GLY A 250 -20.56 -3.11 14.96
CA GLY A 250 -21.58 -4.14 15.18
C GLY A 250 -21.70 -5.15 14.03
N ASP A 251 -22.55 -6.16 14.20
CA ASP A 251 -22.81 -7.22 13.21
C ASP A 251 -23.32 -6.65 11.89
N ILE A 252 -24.27 -5.70 11.97
CA ILE A 252 -24.86 -5.03 10.82
C ILE A 252 -24.37 -3.58 10.77
N PRO A 253 -23.76 -3.12 9.67
CA PRO A 253 -23.30 -1.74 9.52
C PRO A 253 -24.43 -0.73 9.73
N GLN A 254 -24.21 0.27 10.58
CA GLN A 254 -25.18 1.31 10.88
C GLN A 254 -24.75 2.65 10.30
N GLN A 255 -25.67 3.36 9.63
CA GLN A 255 -25.39 4.72 9.18
C GLN A 255 -25.34 5.65 10.40
N THR A 256 -24.17 6.22 10.70
CA THR A 256 -23.96 7.12 11.84
C THR A 256 -23.90 8.58 11.43
N PHE A 257 -23.62 8.87 10.16
CA PHE A 257 -23.48 10.24 9.67
C PHE A 257 -23.92 10.39 8.21
N GLN A 258 -24.45 11.55 7.87
CA GLN A 258 -24.77 11.96 6.51
C GLN A 258 -24.63 13.48 6.34
N CYS A 259 -23.99 13.90 5.25
CA CYS A 259 -24.00 15.30 4.81
C CYS A 259 -23.90 15.46 3.28
N GLY A 260 -24.18 16.67 2.80
CA GLY A 260 -23.99 17.04 1.40
C GLY A 260 -22.58 17.55 1.13
N VAL A 261 -21.93 17.02 0.10
CA VAL A 261 -20.59 17.37 -0.37
C VAL A 261 -20.68 17.64 -1.88
N ILE A 262 -20.23 18.80 -2.35
CA ILE A 262 -20.26 19.08 -3.78
C ILE A 262 -19.24 18.19 -4.49
N VAL A 263 -19.72 17.36 -5.41
CA VAL A 263 -18.90 16.58 -6.34
C VAL A 263 -19.02 17.26 -7.70
N GLU A 264 -17.94 17.91 -8.15
CA GLU A 264 -17.97 18.75 -9.36
C GLU A 264 -18.13 17.97 -10.68
N ARG A 265 -18.29 16.65 -10.61
CA ARG A 265 -18.23 15.78 -11.79
C ARG A 265 -19.52 15.53 -12.54
N PHE A 266 -20.66 16.03 -12.07
CA PHE A 266 -21.94 15.86 -12.76
C PHE A 266 -22.90 17.03 -12.52
N ARG A 267 -22.54 18.24 -12.97
CA ARG A 267 -23.59 19.21 -13.36
C ARG A 267 -24.05 18.85 -14.77
N LEU A 268 -25.11 18.03 -14.84
CA LEU A 268 -26.04 17.88 -15.98
C LEU A 268 -25.46 18.13 -17.38
N GLY A 269 -24.98 17.10 -18.09
CA GLY A 269 -25.01 16.98 -19.56
C GLY A 269 -24.33 18.06 -20.41
N ILE A 270 -23.82 19.12 -19.79
CA ILE A 270 -23.04 20.17 -20.40
C ILE A 270 -21.64 19.75 -20.05
N GLN A 271 -21.00 19.04 -20.98
CA GLN A 271 -19.59 19.29 -21.21
C GLN A 271 -19.52 20.82 -21.26
N LEU A 272 -19.06 21.45 -20.18
CA LEU A 272 -18.54 22.78 -20.28
C LEU A 272 -17.36 22.60 -21.22
N ARG A 273 -17.64 22.64 -22.53
CA ARG A 273 -16.80 23.34 -23.49
C ARG A 273 -16.75 24.77 -22.97
N GLN A 274 -16.09 24.97 -21.83
CA GLN A 274 -15.48 26.23 -21.51
C GLN A 274 -14.52 26.42 -22.67
N ARG A 275 -14.95 27.24 -23.62
CA ARG A 275 -14.05 27.94 -24.51
C ARG A 275 -13.02 28.59 -23.59
N SER A 276 -11.75 28.21 -23.79
CA SER A 276 -10.54 28.63 -23.08
C SER A 276 -10.03 27.67 -22.01
N ASN A 277 -8.97 26.92 -22.35
CA ASN A 277 -7.73 26.78 -21.57
C ASN A 277 -7.78 26.41 -20.06
N SER A 278 -8.87 25.88 -19.50
CA SER A 278 -9.03 25.65 -18.05
C SER A 278 -8.84 24.18 -17.60
N LEU A 279 -8.36 23.99 -16.35
CA LEU A 279 -8.14 22.70 -15.66
C LEU A 279 -9.32 21.73 -15.84
N SER A 280 -9.05 20.44 -16.09
CA SER A 280 -10.09 19.40 -16.10
C SER A 280 -10.05 18.54 -14.83
N ILE A 281 -11.22 18.27 -14.24
CA ILE A 281 -11.36 17.42 -13.05
C ILE A 281 -11.45 15.96 -13.48
N VAL A 282 -10.42 15.19 -13.11
CA VAL A 282 -10.21 13.79 -13.52
C VAL A 282 -10.67 12.78 -12.49
N ALA A 283 -10.79 13.15 -11.21
CA ALA A 283 -11.45 12.32 -10.21
C ALA A 283 -11.78 13.14 -8.96
N THR A 284 -12.72 12.65 -8.17
CA THR A 284 -12.92 13.06 -6.78
C THR A 284 -12.71 11.83 -5.91
N LYS A 285 -11.86 11.96 -4.90
CA LYS A 285 -11.43 10.91 -3.98
C LYS A 285 -11.70 11.32 -2.54
N LEU A 286 -11.95 10.34 -1.67
CA LEU A 286 -11.96 10.52 -0.23
C LEU A 286 -10.58 10.15 0.33
N VAL A 287 -10.14 10.90 1.32
CA VAL A 287 -8.95 10.57 2.11
C VAL A 287 -9.28 10.74 3.58
N VAL A 288 -8.90 9.76 4.40
CA VAL A 288 -9.03 9.85 5.87
C VAL A 288 -7.66 9.98 6.51
N THR A 289 -7.45 11.05 7.28
CA THR A 289 -6.15 11.39 7.87
C THR A 289 -5.79 10.44 9.03
N VAL A 290 -4.52 10.46 9.48
CA VAL A 290 -4.11 9.71 10.69
C VAL A 290 -4.82 10.19 11.95
N THR A 291 -5.27 11.44 11.95
CA THR A 291 -6.07 12.06 13.00
C THR A 291 -7.58 11.76 12.89
N GLY A 292 -8.01 11.03 11.84
CA GLY A 292 -9.41 10.66 11.61
C GLY A 292 -10.25 11.74 10.92
N GLU A 293 -9.63 12.81 10.43
CA GLU A 293 -10.31 13.85 9.65
C GLU A 293 -10.58 13.37 8.22
N VAL A 294 -11.72 13.76 7.65
CA VAL A 294 -12.09 13.36 6.29
C VAL A 294 -11.84 14.51 5.32
N LEU A 295 -11.14 14.20 4.24
CA LEU A 295 -10.77 15.11 3.17
C LEU A 295 -11.40 14.66 1.86
N LYS A 296 -11.95 15.62 1.12
CA LYS A 296 -12.34 15.47 -0.29
C LYS A 296 -11.20 15.97 -1.15
N VAL A 297 -10.67 15.12 -2.02
CA VAL A 297 -9.55 15.45 -2.91
C VAL A 297 -10.04 15.44 -4.35
N GLU A 298 -9.92 16.58 -5.03
CA GLU A 298 -10.14 16.68 -6.47
C GLU A 298 -8.80 16.52 -7.18
N LYS A 299 -8.72 15.52 -8.07
CA LYS A 299 -7.58 15.27 -8.95
C LYS A 299 -7.82 16.01 -10.26
N LEU A 300 -6.95 16.96 -10.59
CA LEU A 300 -7.07 17.81 -11.78
C LEU A 300 -5.90 17.54 -12.73
N TRP A 301 -6.19 17.51 -14.03
CA TRP A 301 -5.17 17.42 -15.08
C TRP A 301 -5.00 18.77 -15.77
N ARG A 302 -3.75 19.16 -15.98
CA ARG A 302 -3.38 20.38 -16.72
C ARG A 302 -2.81 19.98 -18.09
N PRO A 303 -3.59 20.09 -19.18
CA PRO A 303 -3.14 19.64 -20.50
C PRO A 303 -1.89 20.35 -21.04
N ARG A 304 -1.68 21.64 -20.70
CA ARG A 304 -0.54 22.42 -21.23
C ARG A 304 0.79 22.08 -20.58
N SER A 305 0.77 21.83 -19.28
CA SER A 305 1.98 21.50 -18.51
C SER A 305 2.15 19.99 -18.33
N GLU A 306 1.20 19.19 -18.85
CA GLU A 306 1.14 17.74 -18.67
C GLU A 306 1.34 17.32 -17.21
N THR A 307 0.79 18.11 -16.28
CA THR A 307 0.98 17.92 -14.84
C THR A 307 -0.33 17.73 -14.11
N TRP A 308 -0.24 16.95 -13.02
CA TRP A 308 -1.33 16.74 -12.06
C TRP A 308 -1.37 17.87 -11.04
N SER A 309 -2.56 18.33 -10.70
CA SER A 309 -2.79 19.32 -9.65
C SER A 309 -3.93 18.82 -8.76
N PHE A 310 -3.93 19.21 -7.49
CA PHE A 310 -4.90 18.73 -6.53
C PHE A 310 -5.55 19.88 -5.77
N ARG A 311 -6.82 19.71 -5.43
CA ARG A 311 -7.51 20.56 -4.47
C ARG A 311 -8.02 19.68 -3.34
N VAL A 312 -7.68 20.04 -2.11
CA VAL A 312 -8.01 19.26 -0.93
C VAL A 312 -8.97 20.07 -0.07
N PHE A 313 -10.10 19.49 0.29
CA PHE A 313 -11.13 20.17 1.05
C PHE A 313 -11.48 19.38 2.29
N LYS A 314 -11.60 20.06 3.42
CA LYS A 314 -12.09 19.43 4.65
C LYS A 314 -13.58 19.15 4.55
N VAL A 315 -13.99 17.93 4.86
CA VAL A 315 -15.40 17.54 4.98
C VAL A 315 -15.81 17.77 6.43
N TYR A 316 -16.65 18.78 6.68
CA TYR A 316 -17.09 19.11 8.04
C TYR A 316 -18.30 18.26 8.46
N SER A 317 -18.29 17.89 9.74
CA SER A 317 -19.31 17.07 10.41
C SER A 317 -20.64 17.78 10.69
N SER A 318 -20.89 18.99 10.18
CA SER A 318 -22.15 19.71 10.49
C SER A 318 -22.52 20.79 9.47
N GLY A 319 -23.70 20.64 8.84
CA GLY A 319 -24.37 21.69 8.05
C GLY A 319 -24.62 21.29 6.60
N PHE A 320 -25.81 21.61 6.10
CA PHE A 320 -26.37 21.06 4.86
C PHE A 320 -25.72 21.52 3.55
N LEU A 321 -24.69 22.37 3.56
CA LEU A 321 -23.83 22.79 2.43
C LEU A 321 -22.95 23.96 2.91
N LYS A 322 -21.88 23.70 3.67
CA LYS A 322 -20.89 24.76 3.96
C LYS A 322 -19.92 24.90 2.78
N LYS A 323 -19.46 26.13 2.50
CA LYS A 323 -18.34 26.38 1.58
C LYS A 323 -17.20 25.45 1.96
N HIS A 324 -16.69 24.71 0.97
CA HIS A 324 -15.57 23.82 1.20
C HIS A 324 -14.35 24.63 1.63
N ASN A 325 -13.79 24.35 2.80
CA ASN A 325 -12.54 24.96 3.22
C ASN A 325 -11.41 24.22 2.52
N LEU A 326 -10.86 24.86 1.49
CA LEU A 326 -9.66 24.44 0.80
C LEU A 326 -8.51 24.48 1.81
N ILE A 327 -7.79 23.37 1.93
CA ILE A 327 -6.60 23.27 2.77
C ILE A 327 -5.35 23.26 1.88
N TYR A 328 -4.30 23.93 2.37
CA TYR A 328 -3.01 24.05 1.70
C TYR A 328 -1.89 23.32 2.48
N SER A 329 -2.22 22.77 3.66
CA SER A 329 -1.28 22.04 4.48
C SER A 329 -1.92 20.80 5.11
N LEU A 330 -1.23 19.67 5.02
CA LEU A 330 -1.48 18.44 5.79
C LEU A 330 -0.61 18.38 7.07
N GLY A 331 0.19 19.42 7.34
CA GLY A 331 1.15 19.43 8.45
C GLY A 331 2.23 18.37 8.28
N ASP A 332 2.44 17.57 9.32
CA ASP A 332 3.43 16.47 9.36
C ASP A 332 2.92 15.18 8.71
N GLU A 333 1.91 15.26 7.85
CA GLU A 333 1.35 14.11 7.13
C GLU A 333 1.63 14.18 5.62
N SER A 334 1.63 13.00 4.98
CA SER A 334 1.62 12.85 3.52
C SER A 334 0.45 11.98 3.11
N MET A 335 -0.07 12.24 1.91
CA MET A 335 -1.26 11.58 1.38
C MET A 335 -0.87 10.50 0.36
N LEU A 336 -1.37 9.29 0.57
CA LEU A 336 -1.35 8.21 -0.42
C LEU A 336 -2.71 8.17 -1.12
N LEU A 337 -2.82 8.91 -2.22
CA LEU A 337 -4.13 9.17 -2.83
C LEU A 337 -4.82 7.91 -3.34
N ASP A 338 -4.06 6.95 -3.86
CA ASP A 338 -4.61 5.71 -4.41
C ASP A 338 -5.23 4.81 -3.32
N GLN A 339 -4.73 4.91 -2.08
CA GLN A 339 -5.24 4.16 -0.92
C GLN A 339 -6.28 4.93 -0.09
N GLY A 340 -6.47 6.23 -0.36
CA GLY A 340 -7.41 7.05 0.41
C GLY A 340 -6.99 7.32 1.86
N ILE A 341 -5.70 7.26 2.18
CA ILE A 341 -5.18 7.47 3.54
C ILE A 341 -4.08 8.52 3.57
N THR A 342 -3.81 9.05 4.77
CA THR A 342 -2.54 9.72 5.07
C THR A 342 -1.69 8.89 6.01
N VAL A 343 -0.41 9.25 6.03
CA VAL A 343 0.66 8.66 6.84
C VAL A 343 1.50 9.77 7.44
N LEU A 344 2.14 9.50 8.58
CA LEU A 344 3.09 10.45 9.18
C LEU A 344 4.33 10.57 8.30
N ALA A 345 4.79 11.81 8.15
CA ALA A 345 5.81 12.21 7.20
C ALA A 345 6.99 12.89 7.90
N ASN A 346 8.17 12.77 7.30
CA ASN A 346 9.39 13.35 7.81
C ASN A 346 10.33 13.67 6.66
N ASP A 347 10.62 14.96 6.46
CA ASP A 347 11.43 15.46 5.33
C ASP A 347 12.88 14.95 5.33
N THR A 348 13.36 14.43 6.47
CA THR A 348 14.72 13.88 6.58
C THR A 348 14.82 12.40 6.21
N ASP A 349 13.74 11.63 6.42
CA ASP A 349 13.72 10.17 6.27
C ASP A 349 12.26 9.71 6.05
N GLY A 350 11.85 9.46 4.80
CA GLY A 350 10.52 8.91 4.48
C GLY A 350 9.68 9.80 3.55
N PHE A 351 8.36 9.81 3.76
CA PHE A 351 7.45 10.62 2.96
C PHE A 351 7.71 12.11 3.22
N ILE A 352 7.68 12.91 2.15
CA ILE A 352 7.87 14.36 2.22
C ILE A 352 6.60 14.97 2.78
N LYS A 353 6.73 15.78 3.83
CA LYS A 353 5.58 16.40 4.50
C LYS A 353 4.76 17.21 3.51
N ASN A 354 3.49 17.35 3.82
CA ASN A 354 2.55 18.15 3.04
C ASN A 354 2.53 17.81 1.54
N SER A 355 2.69 16.53 1.22
CA SER A 355 2.76 16.05 -0.16
C SER A 355 1.76 14.95 -0.45
N VAL A 356 1.34 14.87 -1.71
CA VAL A 356 0.42 13.90 -2.26
C VAL A 356 1.19 12.99 -3.21
N TYR A 357 1.18 11.70 -2.92
CA TYR A 357 1.78 10.65 -3.74
C TYR A 357 0.70 10.00 -4.58
N LEU A 358 0.99 9.83 -5.87
CA LEU A 358 0.08 9.27 -6.85
C LEU A 358 0.82 8.36 -7.83
N SER A 359 0.25 7.19 -8.10
CA SER A 359 0.63 6.33 -9.22
C SER A 359 -0.29 6.59 -10.41
N VAL A 360 0.28 6.86 -11.59
CA VAL A 360 -0.50 7.06 -12.82
C VAL A 360 -0.01 6.14 -13.92
N SER A 361 -0.94 5.38 -14.49
CA SER A 361 -0.75 4.64 -15.73
C SER A 361 -1.08 5.54 -16.93
N HIS A 362 -0.09 5.84 -17.76
CA HIS A 362 -0.29 6.49 -19.06
C HIS A 362 -0.22 5.43 -20.16
N GLY A 363 -1.37 5.05 -20.71
CA GLY A 363 -1.44 4.01 -21.75
C GLY A 363 -1.08 2.62 -21.21
N LYS A 364 -0.52 1.77 -22.08
CA LYS A 364 -0.13 0.39 -21.71
C LYS A 364 1.27 0.30 -21.08
N ASP A 365 2.18 1.22 -21.43
CA ASP A 365 3.61 0.99 -21.22
C ASP A 365 4.31 1.95 -20.25
N VAL A 366 3.66 2.99 -19.72
CA VAL A 366 4.34 3.97 -18.84
C VAL A 366 3.63 4.12 -17.51
N HIS A 367 4.38 3.88 -16.45
CA HIS A 367 3.97 4.10 -15.07
C HIS A 367 4.82 5.17 -14.45
N ASP A 368 4.16 6.28 -14.13
CA ASP A 368 4.81 7.45 -13.56
C ASP A 368 4.34 7.63 -12.12
N ILE A 369 5.30 7.81 -11.23
CA ILE A 369 5.03 8.13 -9.83
C ILE A 369 5.22 9.63 -9.66
N PHE A 370 4.14 10.32 -9.32
CA PHE A 370 4.15 11.75 -9.10
C PHE A 370 4.12 12.07 -7.61
N LEU A 371 4.88 13.09 -7.25
CA LEU A 371 4.79 13.81 -6.00
C LEU A 371 4.15 15.16 -6.28
N PHE A 372 3.17 15.55 -5.49
CA PHE A 372 2.64 16.91 -5.52
C PHE A 372 2.76 17.53 -4.14
N ASN A 373 3.49 18.64 -4.04
CA ASN A 373 3.62 19.39 -2.80
C ASN A 373 2.47 20.41 -2.71
N LEU A 374 1.67 20.34 -1.64
CA LEU A 374 0.47 21.17 -1.48
C LEU A 374 0.77 22.64 -1.21
N GLU A 375 1.88 22.95 -0.55
CA GLU A 375 2.29 24.32 -0.23
C GLU A 375 2.79 25.06 -1.47
N THR A 376 3.70 24.44 -2.22
CA THR A 376 4.28 25.04 -3.44
C THR A 376 3.39 24.88 -4.67
N GLN A 377 2.38 24.00 -4.60
CA GLN A 377 1.54 23.57 -5.72
C GLN A 377 2.33 23.07 -6.93
N LYS A 378 3.50 22.48 -6.69
CA LYS A 378 4.36 21.90 -7.73
C LYS A 378 4.23 20.39 -7.76
N THR A 379 4.34 19.87 -8.98
CA THR A 379 4.31 18.43 -9.27
C THR A 379 5.70 18.03 -9.74
N GLU A 380 6.26 17.01 -9.10
CA GLU A 380 7.57 16.45 -9.41
C GLU A 380 7.39 14.97 -9.79
N LEU A 381 8.11 14.55 -10.83
CA LEU A 381 8.18 13.16 -11.23
C LEU A 381 9.25 12.48 -10.37
N LEU A 382 8.84 11.56 -9.49
CA LEU A 382 9.77 10.87 -8.59
C LEU A 382 10.57 9.80 -9.30
N HIS A 383 9.89 9.04 -10.17
CA HIS A 383 10.47 7.99 -10.96
C HIS A 383 9.58 7.70 -12.17
N LYS A 384 10.23 7.42 -13.29
CA LYS A 384 9.61 6.97 -14.53
C LYS A 384 10.04 5.54 -14.77
N PHE A 385 9.09 4.62 -14.85
CA PHE A 385 9.40 3.27 -15.29
C PHE A 385 9.41 3.25 -16.83
N ASP A 386 10.59 2.97 -17.41
CA ASP A 386 10.70 2.63 -18.83
C ASP A 386 10.35 1.14 -18.98
N CYS A 387 9.06 0.84 -19.15
CA CYS A 387 8.59 -0.54 -19.24
C CYS A 387 8.79 -1.15 -20.65
N SER A 388 9.83 -0.75 -21.38
CA SER A 388 10.11 -1.27 -22.73
C SER A 388 10.56 -2.74 -22.77
N SER A 389 10.92 -3.34 -21.63
CA SER A 389 11.34 -4.76 -21.53
C SER A 389 10.51 -5.61 -20.55
N VAL A 390 9.86 -5.00 -19.56
CA VAL A 390 8.93 -5.66 -18.64
C VAL A 390 7.73 -4.75 -18.48
N GLN A 391 6.64 -5.09 -19.13
CA GLN A 391 5.44 -4.29 -19.07
C GLN A 391 4.79 -4.49 -17.69
N PHE A 392 4.67 -3.41 -16.91
CA PHE A 392 3.98 -3.40 -15.62
C PHE A 392 2.79 -2.45 -15.75
N PRO A 393 1.57 -2.91 -16.08
CA PRO A 393 0.44 -2.05 -16.38
C PRO A 393 -0.20 -1.48 -15.12
N ARG A 394 0.27 -1.87 -13.92
CA ARG A 394 -0.22 -1.38 -12.62
C ARG A 394 0.89 -1.32 -11.57
N ALA A 395 1.03 -0.18 -10.89
CA ALA A 395 1.85 0.00 -9.70
C ALA A 395 0.99 0.51 -8.54
N ARG A 396 1.14 -0.09 -7.36
CA ARG A 396 0.43 0.33 -6.13
C ARG A 396 1.37 0.45 -4.95
N TRP A 397 1.08 1.40 -4.06
CA TRP A 397 1.81 1.56 -2.81
C TRP A 397 1.66 0.32 -1.93
N PHE A 398 2.77 -0.07 -1.33
CA PHE A 398 2.93 -1.21 -0.43
C PHE A 398 3.53 -0.70 0.86
N LEU A 399 2.74 -0.78 1.93
CA LEU A 399 3.16 -0.38 3.27
C LEU A 399 3.23 -1.61 4.16
N PRO A 400 4.24 -2.47 3.99
CA PRO A 400 4.33 -3.71 4.72
C PRO A 400 4.45 -3.44 6.23
N SER A 401 3.52 -3.97 7.00
CA SER A 401 3.58 -3.96 8.46
C SER A 401 4.50 -5.09 8.90
N PHE A 402 5.80 -4.82 8.90
CA PHE A 402 6.78 -5.77 9.43
C PHE A 402 6.79 -5.75 10.96
N ARG A 403 5.68 -6.15 11.58
CA ARG A 403 5.67 -6.54 12.99
C ARG A 403 5.75 -8.06 13.05
N LEU A 404 6.99 -8.55 13.07
CA LEU A 404 7.26 -9.95 13.34
C LEU A 404 6.91 -10.25 14.80
N THR A 405 6.21 -11.35 14.98
CA THR A 405 5.89 -12.01 16.25
C THR A 405 7.11 -12.37 17.09
#